data_AF-A0A4R1QP95-F1
#
_entry.id   AF-A0A4R1QP95-F1
#
_cell.length_a   1.000
_cell.length_b   1.000
_cell.length_c   1.000
_cell.angle_alpha   90.00
_cell.angle_beta   90.00
_cell.angle_gamma   90.00
#
_symmetry.space_group_name_H-M   'P 1'
#
loop_
_entity.id
_entity.type
_entity.pdbx_description
1 polymer ?
#
loop_
_entity_poly.entity_id
_entity_poly.type
_entity_poly.pdbx_seq_one_letter_code
_entity_poly.pdbx_strand_id
1 'polypeptide(L)'
;MNEILRKQLMPALISKVDELKLLGYEQATVDEVWNCLKSKKWKRLKEEKKLFELVSDILSLTASDYMTYVTTKEQKKENWFTEEGAAELEQLF
;
A
#
# COMPACT_ATOMS: atom_id res chain seq x y z
N MET A 1 -2.15 7.22 -12.70
CA MET A 1 -3.42 7.59 -12.03
C MET A 1 -3.35 9.07 -11.69
N ASN A 2 -4.39 9.85 -12.02
CA ASN A 2 -4.38 11.32 -11.99
C ASN A 2 -4.44 11.88 -10.54
N GLU A 3 -3.77 13.00 -10.25
CA GLU A 3 -3.81 13.66 -8.93
C GLU A 3 -5.22 14.16 -8.54
N ILE A 4 -6.02 14.61 -9.51
CA ILE A 4 -7.39 15.09 -9.29
C ILE A 4 -8.24 13.94 -8.75
N LEU A 5 -8.09 12.75 -9.31
CA LEU A 5 -8.78 11.56 -8.87
C LEU A 5 -8.40 11.18 -7.43
N ARG A 6 -7.11 11.29 -7.09
CA ARG A 6 -6.64 11.05 -5.72
C ARG A 6 -7.28 12.01 -4.72
N LYS A 7 -7.44 13.30 -5.09
CA LYS A 7 -8.14 14.29 -4.24
C LYS A 7 -9.61 13.92 -4.03
N GLN A 8 -10.31 13.46 -5.07
CA GLN A 8 -11.71 13.03 -4.95
C GLN A 8 -11.88 11.80 -4.05
N LEU A 9 -10.90 10.90 -4.03
CA LEU A 9 -10.90 9.68 -3.21
C LEU A 9 -10.43 9.89 -1.78
N MET A 10 -9.92 11.09 -1.44
CA MET A 10 -9.34 11.39 -0.14
C MET A 10 -10.25 11.06 1.05
N PRO A 11 -11.56 11.37 1.03
CA PRO A 11 -12.44 11.01 2.15
C PRO A 11 -12.49 9.50 2.42
N ALA A 12 -12.55 8.67 1.37
CA ALA A 12 -12.55 7.22 1.51
C ALA A 12 -11.18 6.69 1.99
N LEU A 13 -10.09 7.29 1.51
CA LEU A 13 -8.73 6.92 1.92
C LEU A 13 -8.50 7.22 3.40
N ILE A 14 -8.90 8.40 3.87
CA ILE A 14 -8.80 8.79 5.29
C ILE A 14 -9.62 7.82 6.14
N SER A 15 -10.89 7.57 5.76
CA SER A 15 -11.75 6.63 6.49
C SER A 15 -11.13 5.24 6.60
N LYS A 16 -10.48 4.73 5.53
CA LYS A 16 -9.81 3.42 5.56
C LYS A 16 -8.56 3.44 6.43
N VAL A 17 -7.79 4.53 6.43
CA VAL A 17 -6.64 4.68 7.32
C VAL A 17 -7.09 4.66 8.78
N ASP A 18 -8.13 5.41 9.12
CA ASP A 18 -8.65 5.46 10.50
C ASP A 18 -9.19 4.10 10.95
N GLU A 19 -9.88 3.36 10.05
CA GLU A 19 -10.29 1.98 10.29
C GLU A 19 -9.10 1.05 10.55
N LEU A 20 -8.04 1.12 9.73
CA LEU A 20 -6.83 0.32 9.92
C LEU A 20 -6.16 0.64 11.25
N LYS A 21 -6.08 1.92 11.63
CA LYS A 21 -5.54 2.34 12.93
C LYS A 21 -6.36 1.77 14.09
N LEU A 22 -7.69 1.82 13.98
CA LEU A 22 -8.59 1.23 14.98
C LEU A 22 -8.38 -0.29 15.12
N LEU A 23 -8.00 -0.97 14.04
CA LEU A 23 -7.65 -2.40 14.04
C LEU A 23 -6.21 -2.70 14.51
N GLY A 24 -5.46 -1.69 14.98
CA GLY A 24 -4.11 -1.83 15.54
C GLY A 24 -2.97 -1.48 14.59
N TYR A 25 -3.25 -1.03 13.36
CA TYR A 25 -2.22 -0.59 12.41
C TYR A 25 -1.96 0.92 12.56
N GLU A 26 -1.45 1.34 13.72
CA GLU A 26 -1.32 2.77 14.07
C GLU A 26 -0.48 3.58 13.06
N GLN A 27 0.51 2.95 12.45
CA GLN A 27 1.40 3.58 11.47
C GLN A 27 0.80 3.68 10.07
N ALA A 28 -0.43 3.22 9.84
CA ALA A 28 -1.04 3.25 8.53
C ALA A 28 -1.15 4.69 7.98
N THR A 29 -0.69 4.87 6.75
CA THR A 29 -0.73 6.16 6.05
C THR A 29 -1.57 6.11 4.79
N VAL A 30 -2.07 7.27 4.35
CA VAL A 30 -2.82 7.41 3.09
C VAL A 30 -1.97 6.93 1.90
N ASP A 31 -0.67 7.25 1.89
CA ASP A 31 0.24 6.81 0.83
C ASP A 31 0.41 5.29 0.79
N GLU A 32 0.47 4.63 1.94
CA GLU A 32 0.56 3.17 2.00
C GLU A 32 -0.71 2.49 1.52
N VAL A 33 -1.88 2.96 1.96
CA VAL A 33 -3.17 2.46 1.47
C VAL A 33 -3.28 2.66 -0.04
N TRP A 34 -2.92 3.85 -0.54
CA TRP A 34 -2.92 4.16 -1.97
C TRP A 34 -2.01 3.22 -2.77
N ASN A 35 -0.79 2.99 -2.28
CA ASN A 35 0.17 2.10 -2.94
C ASN A 35 -0.26 0.62 -2.86
N CYS A 36 -0.86 0.20 -1.74
CA CYS A 36 -1.46 -1.11 -1.58
C CYS A 36 -2.53 -1.35 -2.65
N LEU A 37 -3.47 -0.42 -2.82
CA LEU A 37 -4.54 -0.50 -3.82
C LEU A 37 -3.99 -0.56 -5.26
N LYS A 38 -3.00 0.29 -5.59
CA LYS A 38 -2.29 0.22 -6.88
C LYS A 38 -1.67 -1.16 -7.12
N SER A 39 -1.07 -1.76 -6.09
CA SER A 39 -0.38 -3.04 -6.20
C SER A 39 -1.32 -4.26 -6.20
N LYS A 40 -2.50 -4.16 -5.60
CA LYS A 40 -3.42 -5.31 -5.43
C LYS A 40 -4.63 -5.24 -6.34
N LYS A 41 -5.32 -4.10 -6.37
CA LYS A 41 -6.62 -3.94 -7.03
C LYS A 41 -6.55 -3.20 -8.37
N TRP A 42 -5.54 -2.37 -8.61
CA TRP A 42 -5.44 -1.51 -9.81
C TRP A 42 -4.28 -1.85 -10.76
N LYS A 43 -3.65 -3.02 -10.61
CA LYS A 43 -2.51 -3.46 -11.45
C LYS A 43 -2.79 -3.52 -12.95
N ARG A 44 -4.04 -3.77 -13.36
CA ARG A 44 -4.44 -4.00 -14.76
C ARG A 44 -5.67 -3.16 -15.12
N LEU A 45 -5.56 -1.85 -14.97
CA LEU A 45 -6.58 -0.93 -15.48
C LEU A 45 -6.56 -0.98 -17.02
N LYS A 46 -7.28 -1.96 -17.59
CA LYS A 46 -7.54 -2.07 -19.03
C LYS A 46 -8.66 -1.12 -19.47
N GLU A 47 -9.52 -0.71 -18.54
CA GLU A 47 -10.61 0.25 -18.74
C GLU A 47 -10.59 1.28 -17.60
N GLU A 48 -10.98 2.53 -17.89
CA GLU A 48 -11.10 3.59 -16.89
C GLU A 48 -12.22 3.25 -15.90
N LYS A 49 -11.84 2.72 -14.73
CA LYS A 49 -12.78 2.52 -13.60
C LYS A 49 -13.45 3.85 -13.24
N LYS A 50 -14.76 3.79 -13.02
CA LYS A 50 -15.56 4.93 -12.55
C LYS A 50 -15.20 5.25 -11.09
N LEU A 51 -15.44 6.50 -10.68
CA LEU A 51 -15.11 6.98 -9.34
C LEU A 51 -15.70 6.10 -8.23
N PHE A 52 -16.97 5.69 -8.35
CA PHE A 52 -17.62 4.85 -7.34
C PHE A 52 -16.99 3.46 -7.19
N GLU A 53 -16.44 2.90 -8.28
CA GLU A 53 -15.76 1.60 -8.24
C GLU A 53 -14.45 1.71 -7.46
N LEU A 54 -13.74 2.83 -7.62
CA LEU A 54 -12.51 3.11 -6.87
C LEU A 54 -12.81 3.36 -5.39
N VAL A 55 -13.89 4.06 -5.06
CA VAL A 55 -14.36 4.20 -3.67
C VAL A 55 -14.67 2.83 -3.08
N SER A 56 -15.41 1.99 -3.81
CA SER A 56 -15.71 0.62 -3.38
C SER A 56 -14.45 -0.21 -3.16
N ASP A 57 -13.47 -0.12 -4.06
CA ASP A 57 -12.18 -0.81 -3.92
C ASP A 57 -11.43 -0.39 -2.65
N ILE A 58 -11.44 0.91 -2.31
CA ILE A 58 -10.82 1.46 -1.10
C ILE A 58 -11.52 0.90 0.13
N LEU A 59 -12.85 1.03 0.23
CA LEU A 59 -13.60 0.64 1.42
C LEU A 59 -13.63 -0.88 1.63
N SER A 60 -13.53 -1.65 0.54
CA SER A 60 -13.41 -3.12 0.58
C SER A 60 -11.98 -3.63 0.78
N LEU A 61 -10.98 -2.75 1.01
CA LEU A 61 -9.64 -3.20 1.36
C LEU A 61 -9.66 -3.78 2.78
N THR A 62 -9.22 -5.03 2.91
CA THR A 62 -9.18 -5.74 4.20
C THR A 62 -7.88 -5.46 4.97
N ALA A 63 -7.92 -5.60 6.29
CA ALA A 63 -6.71 -5.52 7.12
C ALA A 63 -5.66 -6.59 6.72
N SER A 64 -6.11 -7.81 6.42
CA SER A 64 -5.23 -8.88 5.91
C SER A 64 -4.55 -8.47 4.61
N ASP A 65 -5.28 -7.81 3.71
CA ASP A 65 -4.70 -7.30 2.47
C ASP A 65 -3.61 -6.26 2.73
N TYR A 66 -3.87 -5.34 3.65
CA TYR A 66 -2.93 -4.31 4.04
C TYR A 66 -1.67 -4.92 4.68
N MET A 67 -1.84 -5.86 5.62
CA MET A 67 -0.74 -6.56 6.28
C MET A 67 0.18 -7.24 5.25
N THR A 68 -0.36 -8.03 4.32
CA THR A 68 0.45 -8.69 3.28
C THR A 68 1.25 -7.68 2.46
N TYR A 69 0.66 -6.50 2.17
CA TYR A 69 1.33 -5.45 1.42
C TYR A 69 2.51 -4.86 2.20
N VAL A 70 2.32 -4.54 3.47
CA VAL A 70 3.36 -3.97 4.35
C VAL A 70 4.53 -4.95 4.51
N THR A 71 4.25 -6.21 4.85
CA THR A 71 5.30 -7.24 5.00
C THR A 71 6.09 -7.42 3.70
N THR A 72 5.41 -7.48 2.55
CA THR A 72 6.11 -7.59 1.24
C THR A 72 6.97 -6.37 0.94
N LYS A 73 6.56 -5.17 1.38
CA LYS A 73 7.31 -3.93 1.20
C LYS A 73 8.54 -3.91 2.11
N GLU A 74 8.42 -4.36 3.34
CA GLU A 74 9.53 -4.46 4.31
C GLU A 74 10.58 -5.47 3.84
N GLN A 75 10.16 -6.67 3.40
CA GLN A 75 11.08 -7.66 2.83
C GLN A 75 11.86 -7.14 1.60
N LYS A 76 11.27 -6.23 0.81
CA LYS A 76 11.95 -5.59 -0.32
C LYS A 76 12.88 -4.45 0.08
N LYS A 77 12.58 -3.77 1.20
CA LYS A 77 13.48 -2.77 1.78
C LYS A 77 14.69 -3.44 2.42
N GLU A 78 14.47 -4.56 3.09
CA GLU A 78 15.51 -5.48 3.54
C GLU A 78 16.04 -6.29 2.37
N ASN A 79 16.52 -5.60 1.33
CA ASN A 79 17.28 -6.16 0.23
C ASN A 79 18.69 -6.61 0.69
N TRP A 80 18.74 -7.27 1.86
CA TRP A 80 19.83 -8.01 2.47
C TRP A 80 20.48 -9.01 1.49
N PHE A 81 19.70 -9.49 0.51
CA PHE A 81 20.16 -10.40 -0.55
C PHE A 81 20.71 -9.69 -1.81
N THR A 82 21.02 -8.39 -1.74
CA THR A 82 21.78 -7.71 -2.79
C THR A 82 23.28 -7.90 -2.59
N GLU A 83 24.08 -7.76 -3.66
CA GLU A 83 25.55 -7.77 -3.58
C GLU A 83 26.07 -6.73 -2.55
N GLU A 84 25.34 -5.63 -2.35
CA GLU A 84 25.61 -4.59 -1.35
C GLU A 84 25.39 -5.10 0.09
N GLY A 85 24.29 -5.83 0.36
CA GLY A 85 24.03 -6.45 1.67
C GLY A 85 25.01 -7.58 2.01
N ALA A 86 25.51 -8.31 1.00
CA ALA A 86 26.56 -9.31 1.17
C ALA A 86 27.92 -8.67 1.50
N ALA A 87 28.24 -7.52 0.91
CA ALA A 87 29.50 -6.79 1.14
C ALA A 87 29.60 -6.17 2.55
N GLU A 88 28.49 -5.83 3.19
CA GLU A 88 28.46 -5.36 4.58
C GLU A 88 28.72 -6.50 5.59
N LEU A 89 28.30 -7.73 5.27
CA LEU A 89 28.54 -8.92 6.10
C LEU A 89 30.00 -9.37 6.08
N GLU A 90 30.69 -9.26 4.94
CA GLU A 90 32.12 -9.60 4.84
C GLU A 90 33.02 -8.65 5.65
N GLN A 91 32.52 -7.46 6.02
CA GLN A 91 33.26 -6.50 6.86
C GLN A 91 33.06 -6.72 8.37
N LEU A 92 32.17 -7.64 8.75
CA LEU A 92 31.86 -7.99 10.15
C LEU A 92 32.63 -9.22 10.67
N PHE A 93 33.37 -9.90 9.79
CA PHE A 93 34.27 -11.02 10.08
C PHE A 93 35.70 -10.71 9.63
#